data_AF-A0A4Q5PME4-F1
#
_entry.id   AF-A0A4Q5PME4-F1
#
_cell.length_a   1.000
_cell.length_b   1.000
_cell.length_c   1.000
_cell.angle_alpha   90.00
_cell.angle_beta   90.00
_cell.angle_gamma   90.00
#
_symmetry.space_group_name_H-M   'P 1'
#
loop_
_entity.id
_entity.type
_entity.pdbx_description
1 polymer ?
#
loop_
_entity_poly.entity_id
_entity_poly.type
_entity_poly.pdbx_seq_one_letter_code
_entity_poly.pdbx_strand_id
1 'polypeptide(L)' 'MSDAYDYYLAHAVAATRKARQLPRGRMRDKQRTVARVYHLLAKEAAFASNVQHIGDFRAARRAEGQISSRT' A
#
# COMPACT_ATOMS: atom_id res chain seq x y z
N MET A 1 5.82 8.28 2.43
CA MET A 1 5.00 7.05 2.55
C MET A 1 4.25 7.13 3.87
N SER A 2 2.98 6.71 3.91
CA SER A 2 2.14 6.80 5.11
C SER A 2 2.53 5.72 6.12
N ASP A 3 2.62 6.06 7.41
CA ASP A 3 2.97 5.14 8.51
C ASP A 3 2.13 3.85 8.49
N ALA A 4 0.85 3.96 8.14
CA ALA A 4 -0.05 2.82 8.01
C ALA A 4 0.34 1.87 6.87
N TYR A 5 0.79 2.40 5.73
CA TYR A 5 1.24 1.59 4.59
C TYR A 5 2.43 0.72 4.98
N ASP A 6 3.45 1.33 5.57
CA ASP A 6 4.69 0.65 5.95
C ASP A 6 4.42 -0.41 7.03
N TYR A 7 3.56 -0.09 8.00
CA TYR A 7 3.11 -1.03 9.02
C TYR A 7 2.42 -2.28 8.43
N TYR A 8 1.44 -2.10 7.54
CA TYR A 8 0.72 -3.21 6.91
C TYR A 8 1.62 -4.02 5.99
N LEU A 9 2.49 -3.36 5.23
CA LEU A 9 3.44 -4.04 4.35
C LEU A 9 4.40 -4.93 5.13
N ALA A 10 4.97 -4.42 6.24
CA ALA A 10 5.86 -5.18 7.10
C ALA A 10 5.18 -6.45 7.65
N HIS A 11 3.93 -6.34 8.11
CA HIS A 11 3.15 -7.47 8.62
C HIS A 11 2.79 -8.50 7.52
N ALA A 12 2.45 -8.03 6.32
CA ALA A 12 2.20 -8.92 5.18
C ALA A 12 3.46 -9.74 4.82
N VAL A 13 4.63 -9.11 4.82
CA VAL A 13 5.91 -9.76 4.55
C VAL A 13 6.24 -10.78 5.64
N ALA A 14 6.09 -10.40 6.92
CA ALA A 14 6.36 -11.29 8.05
C ALA A 14 5.46 -12.54 8.01
N ALA A 15 4.16 -12.38 7.81
CA ALA A 15 3.20 -13.49 7.69
C ALA A 15 3.52 -14.38 6.47
N THR A 16 3.92 -13.79 5.34
CA THR A 16 4.35 -14.55 4.15
C THR A 16 5.58 -15.40 4.43
N ARG A 17 6.59 -14.84 5.12
CA ARG A 17 7.81 -15.58 5.51
C ARG A 17 7.46 -16.73 6.45
N LYS A 18 6.62 -16.48 7.46
CA LYS A 18 6.13 -17.52 8.39
C LYS A 18 5.37 -18.63 7.67
N ALA A 19 4.51 -18.29 6.71
CA ALA A 19 3.80 -19.28 5.89
C ALA A 19 4.74 -20.16 5.03
N ARG A 20 5.86 -19.62 4.56
CA ARG A 20 6.84 -20.38 3.76
C ARG A 20 7.64 -21.38 4.58
N GLN A 21 7.82 -21.13 5.87
CA GLN A 21 8.53 -22.01 6.80
C GLN A 21 7.67 -23.15 7.33
N LEU A 22 6.34 -23.05 7.20
CA LEU A 22 5.41 -24.05 7.71
C LEU A 22 5.17 -25.19 6.70
N PRO A 23 5.00 -26.44 7.17
CA PRO A 23 4.56 -27.54 6.32
C PRO A 23 3.12 -27.29 5.81
N ARG A 24 2.69 -28.08 4.82
CA ARG A 24 1.30 -28.01 4.32
C ARG A 24 0.32 -28.29 5.46
N GLY A 25 -0.69 -27.43 5.62
CA GLY A 25 -1.72 -27.60 6.65
C GLY A 25 -2.36 -26.28 7.08
N ARG A 26 -3.35 -26.37 7.98
CA ARG A 26 -4.20 -25.25 8.40
C ARG A 26 -3.43 -24.03 8.90
N MET A 27 -2.31 -24.23 9.60
CA MET A 27 -1.51 -23.11 10.12
C MET A 27 -0.86 -22.29 9.00
N ARG A 28 -0.35 -22.97 7.96
CA ARG A 28 0.20 -22.33 6.77
C ARG A 28 -0.87 -21.53 6.03
N ASP A 29 -2.07 -22.09 5.91
CA ASP A 29 -3.18 -21.42 5.22
C ASP A 29 -3.65 -20.18 5.99
N LYS A 30 -3.74 -20.26 7.33
CA LYS A 30 -4.02 -19.09 8.17
C LYS A 30 -2.98 -17.98 7.96
N GLN A 31 -1.69 -18.30 7.96
CA GLN A 31 -0.63 -17.31 7.73
C GLN A 31 -0.70 -16.71 6.32
N ARG A 32 -1.09 -17.48 5.30
CA ARG A 32 -1.35 -16.96 3.95
C ARG A 32 -2.53 -16.01 3.90
N THR A 33 -3.61 -16.31 4.62
CA THR A 33 -4.77 -15.41 4.73
C THR A 33 -4.37 -14.10 5.41
N VAL A 34 -3.65 -14.18 6.53
CA VAL A 34 -3.13 -12.99 7.23
C VAL A 34 -2.26 -12.13 6.30
N ALA A 35 -1.34 -12.76 5.56
CA ALA A 35 -0.51 -12.06 4.59
C ALA A 35 -1.32 -11.35 3.50
N ARG A 36 -2.38 -12.00 2.98
CA ARG A 36 -3.27 -11.41 1.97
C ARG A 36 -4.04 -10.21 2.51
N VAL A 37 -4.60 -10.32 3.72
CA VAL A 37 -5.36 -9.22 4.35
C VAL A 37 -4.46 -8.00 4.55
N TYR A 38 -3.28 -8.17 5.16
CA TYR A 38 -2.36 -7.06 5.35
C TYR A 38 -1.84 -6.47 4.04
N HIS A 39 -1.64 -7.28 3.00
CA HIS A 39 -1.24 -6.76 1.70
C HIS A 39 -2.36 -5.94 1.03
N LEU A 40 -3.62 -6.33 1.20
CA LEU A 40 -4.77 -5.55 0.73
C LEU A 40 -4.90 -4.23 1.49
N LEU A 41 -4.76 -4.25 2.82
CA LEU A 41 -4.75 -3.04 3.64
C LEU A 41 -3.59 -2.11 3.28
N ALA A 42 -2.40 -2.65 2.98
CA ALA A 42 -1.28 -1.86 2.47
C ALA A 42 -1.63 -1.22 1.11
N LYS A 43 -2.24 -1.97 0.18
CA LYS A 43 -2.72 -1.40 -1.09
C LYS A 43 -3.73 -0.28 -0.85
N GLU A 44 -4.73 -0.51 -0.02
CA GLU A 44 -5.72 0.50 0.34
C GLU A 44 -5.06 1.73 0.99
N ALA A 45 -4.10 1.58 1.90
CA ALA A 45 -3.39 2.69 2.50
C ALA A 45 -2.56 3.48 1.45
N ALA A 46 -1.94 2.79 0.49
CA ALA A 46 -1.27 3.44 -0.64
C ALA A 46 -2.27 4.19 -1.53
N PHE A 47 -3.42 3.59 -1.84
CA PHE A 47 -4.45 4.21 -2.68
C PHE A 47 -5.23 5.33 -1.99
N ALA A 48 -5.60 5.16 -0.72
CA ALA A 48 -6.33 6.14 0.08
C ALA A 48 -5.47 7.38 0.38
N SER A 49 -4.16 7.20 0.62
CA SER A 49 -3.23 8.34 0.63
C SER A 49 -3.22 9.05 -0.73
N ASN A 50 -3.32 8.29 -1.83
CA ASN A 50 -3.42 8.85 -3.17
C ASN A 50 -4.78 9.51 -3.48
N VAL A 51 -5.90 9.14 -2.84
CA VAL A 51 -7.21 9.80 -3.09
C VAL A 51 -7.20 11.24 -2.59
N GLN A 52 -6.54 11.52 -1.45
CA GLN A 52 -6.32 12.89 -0.99
C GLN A 52 -5.36 13.65 -1.91
N HIS A 53 -4.32 12.98 -2.43
CA HIS A 53 -3.34 13.62 -3.30
C HIS A 53 -3.72 13.69 -4.79
N ILE A 54 -4.76 13.02 -5.28
CA ILE A 54 -5.20 13.17 -6.69
C ILE A 54 -5.72 14.59 -6.94
N GLY A 55 -6.41 15.17 -5.96
CA GLY A 55 -6.83 16.57 -5.99
C GLY A 55 -5.62 17.50 -6.04
N ASP A 56 -4.68 17.31 -5.11
CA ASP A 56 -3.44 18.09 -5.01
C ASP A 56 -2.55 17.95 -6.25
N PHE A 57 -2.43 16.75 -6.81
CA PHE A 57 -1.66 16.47 -8.02
C PHE A 57 -2.29 17.13 -9.26
N ARG A 58 -3.63 17.11 -9.38
CA ARG A 58 -4.35 17.85 -10.44
C ARG A 58 -4.27 19.36 -10.26
N ALA A 59 -4.17 19.85 -9.02
CA ALA A 59 -3.98 21.27 -8.73
C ALA A 59 -2.54 21.70 -9.07
N ALA A 60 -1.54 20.94 -8.62
CA ALA A 60 -0.13 21.15 -8.93
C ALA A 60 0.14 21.11 -10.43
N ARG A 61 -0.39 20.11 -11.15
CA ARG A 61 -0.24 20.00 -12.61
C ARG A 61 -0.92 21.13 -13.40
N ARG A 62 -2.03 21.69 -12.87
CA ARG A 62 -2.66 22.88 -13.46
C ARG A 62 -1.83 24.14 -13.20
N ALA A 63 -1.26 24.27 -12.00
CA ALA A 63 -0.35 25.36 -11.67
C ALA A 63 0.92 25.31 -12.53
N GLU A 64 1.53 24.14 -12.71
CA GLU A 64 2.67 23.92 -13.60
C GLU A 64 2.36 24.33 -15.04
N GLY A 65 1.17 23.97 -15.56
CA GLY A 65 0.73 24.37 -16.89
C GLY A 65 0.61 25.89 -17.05
N GLN A 66 0.10 26.59 -16.03
CA GLN A 66 -0.03 28.06 -16.05
C GLN A 66 1.31 28.79 -15.94
N ILE A 67 2.27 28.20 -15.23
CA ILE A 67 3.63 28.73 -15.13
C ILE A 67 4.36 28.55 -16.47
N SER A 68 4.23 27.37 -17.07
CA SER A 68 4.86 27.05 -18.36
C SER A 68 4.31 27.88 -19.53
N SER A 69 3.01 28.26 -19.50
CA SER A 69 2.40 29.12 -20.52
C SER A 69 2.70 30.62 -20.37
N ARG A 70 3.50 31.02 -19.37
CA ARG A 70 3.77 32.42 -19.01
C ARG A 70 5.25 32.79 -19.14
N THR A 71 6.02 31.93 -19.78
CA THR A 71 7.40 32.12 -20.28
C THR A 71 7.39 31.95 -21.78
#